data_AF-A0A518AYA6-F1
#
_entry.id   AF-A0A518AYA6-F1
#
_cell.length_a   1.000
_cell.length_b   1.000
_cell.length_c   1.000
_cell.angle_alpha   90.00
_cell.angle_beta   90.00
_cell.angle_gamma   90.00
#
_symmetry.space_group_name_H-M   'P 1'
#
loop_
_entity.id
_entity.type
_entity.pdbx_description
1 polymer ?
#
loop_
_entity_poly.entity_id
_entity_poly.type
_entity_poly.pdbx_seq_one_letter_code
_entity_poly.pdbx_strand_id
1 'polypeptide(L)'
;MNRRNRYVFGSIAAVVVVAGGVFLWRQYQVRAQIAHVEQLRNDIMSPKTRELPPEERREKFEKLRTEFEKLPKTNQKELWSRNPFQQSIDRYFDLPEEEKTAYLDRMIDEGEKRFKEFRERAAKNKAEGKRPQGPPGGPFGGRQATGEQRNEWRQKMLDNSSPQQRAKFTKFFEDMRNRRQERGLPPFPWSR
;
A
#
# COMPACT_ATOMS: atom_id res chain seq x y z
N MET A 1 -46.11 -30.43 -25.08
CA MET A 1 -45.61 -29.28 -24.28
C MET A 1 -46.76 -28.33 -23.95
N ASN A 2 -47.27 -28.42 -22.71
CA ASN A 2 -48.39 -27.61 -22.21
C ASN A 2 -48.07 -26.11 -22.28
N ARG A 3 -49.00 -25.29 -22.82
CA ARG A 3 -48.84 -23.83 -22.94
C ARG A 3 -48.42 -23.18 -21.61
N ARG A 4 -48.94 -23.70 -20.49
CA ARG A 4 -48.59 -23.29 -19.13
C ARG A 4 -47.10 -23.46 -18.78
N ASN A 5 -46.45 -24.53 -19.24
CA ASN A 5 -45.01 -24.74 -18.99
C ASN A 5 -44.14 -23.79 -19.82
N ARG A 6 -44.60 -23.37 -21.01
CA ARG A 6 -43.84 -22.44 -21.87
C ARG A 6 -43.69 -21.05 -21.24
N TYR A 7 -44.74 -20.56 -20.56
CA TYR A 7 -44.67 -19.29 -19.83
C TYR A 7 -43.83 -19.40 -18.55
N VAL A 8 -43.84 -20.54 -17.87
CA VAL A 8 -42.98 -20.80 -16.69
C VAL A 8 -41.51 -20.89 -17.08
N PHE A 9 -41.18 -21.60 -18.17
CA PHE A 9 -39.80 -21.63 -18.68
C PHE A 9 -39.35 -20.27 -19.23
N GLY A 10 -40.24 -19.53 -19.88
CA GLY A 10 -39.96 -18.17 -20.35
C GLY A 10 -39.71 -17.17 -19.22
N SER A 11 -40.47 -17.25 -18.13
CA SER A 11 -40.28 -16.38 -16.97
C SER A 11 -39.01 -16.70 -16.18
N ILE A 12 -38.68 -17.99 -16.01
CA ILE A 12 -37.39 -18.41 -15.41
C ILE A 12 -36.21 -17.93 -16.26
N ALA A 13 -36.27 -18.09 -17.58
CA ALA A 13 -35.21 -17.62 -18.48
C ALA A 13 -35.04 -16.09 -18.40
N ALA A 14 -36.14 -15.32 -18.35
CA ALA A 14 -36.09 -13.87 -18.19
C ALA A 14 -35.45 -13.45 -16.85
N VAL A 15 -35.79 -14.12 -15.75
CA VAL A 15 -35.16 -13.85 -14.44
C VAL A 15 -33.67 -14.16 -14.45
N VAL A 16 -33.25 -15.25 -15.09
CA VAL A 16 -31.82 -15.59 -15.21
C VAL A 16 -31.05 -14.56 -16.03
N VAL A 17 -31.62 -14.07 -17.13
CA VAL A 17 -31.00 -13.02 -17.95
C VAL A 17 -30.89 -11.70 -17.19
N VAL A 18 -31.94 -11.30 -16.46
CA VAL A 18 -31.90 -10.08 -15.64
C VAL A 18 -30.89 -10.23 -14.50
N ALA A 19 -30.90 -11.37 -13.79
CA ALA A 19 -29.94 -11.64 -12.72
C ALA A 19 -28.50 -11.67 -13.25
N GLY A 20 -28.27 -12.29 -14.41
CA GLY A 20 -26.98 -12.31 -15.11
C GLY A 20 -26.53 -10.92 -15.53
N GLY A 21 -27.44 -10.10 -16.09
CA GLY A 21 -27.17 -8.72 -16.47
C GLY A 21 -26.80 -7.85 -15.27
N VAL A 22 -27.54 -7.96 -14.16
CA VAL A 22 -27.22 -7.26 -12.90
C VAL A 22 -25.89 -7.72 -12.33
N PHE A 23 -25.59 -9.02 -12.40
CA PHE A 23 -24.30 -9.57 -11.96
C PHE A 23 -23.14 -9.01 -12.78
N LEU A 24 -23.22 -9.04 -14.11
CA LEU A 24 -22.19 -8.50 -15.00
C LEU A 24 -22.00 -6.99 -14.82
N TRP A 25 -23.10 -6.23 -14.66
CA TRP A 25 -23.04 -4.80 -14.40
C TRP A 25 -22.34 -4.48 -13.06
N ARG A 26 -22.63 -5.24 -12.00
CA ARG A 26 -21.93 -5.13 -10.72
C ARG A 26 -20.43 -5.43 -10.85
N GLN A 27 -20.07 -6.49 -11.58
CA GLN A 27 -18.66 -6.83 -11.82
C GLN A 27 -17.93 -5.73 -12.59
N TYR A 28 -18.59 -5.11 -13.58
CA TYR A 28 -18.05 -3.97 -14.31
C TYR A 28 -17.79 -2.76 -13.39
N GLN A 29 -18.75 -2.39 -12.54
CA GLN A 29 -18.58 -1.28 -11.60
C GLN A 29 -17.42 -1.51 -10.63
N VAL A 30 -17.28 -2.72 -10.10
CA VAL A 30 -16.17 -3.08 -9.20
C VAL A 30 -14.82 -2.94 -9.91
N ARG A 31 -14.70 -3.41 -11.15
CA ARG A 31 -13.46 -3.27 -11.95
C ARG A 31 -13.14 -1.81 -12.25
N ALA A 32 -14.15 -1.00 -12.58
CA ALA A 32 -13.97 0.43 -12.81
C ALA A 32 -13.46 1.15 -11.54
N GLN A 33 -13.98 0.79 -10.36
CA GLN A 33 -13.50 1.34 -9.09
C GLN A 33 -12.06 0.93 -8.77
N ILE A 34 -11.69 -0.33 -8.99
CA ILE A 34 -10.31 -0.80 -8.81
C ILE A 34 -9.37 -0.02 -9.75
N ALA A 35 -9.73 0.08 -11.03
CA ALA A 35 -8.94 0.82 -12.02
C ALA A 35 -8.78 2.30 -11.63
N HIS A 36 -9.83 2.93 -11.09
CA HIS A 36 -9.76 4.30 -10.59
C HIS A 36 -8.78 4.46 -9.43
N VAL A 37 -8.82 3.54 -8.45
CA VAL A 37 -7.90 3.54 -7.31
C VAL A 37 -6.45 3.30 -7.75
N GLU A 38 -6.22 2.38 -8.68
CA GLU A 38 -4.90 2.15 -9.28
C GLU A 38 -4.39 3.38 -10.02
N GLN A 39 -5.27 4.07 -10.76
CA GLN A 39 -4.92 5.31 -11.45
C GLN A 39 -4.54 6.42 -10.46
N LEU A 40 -5.33 6.62 -9.39
CA LEU A 40 -5.01 7.60 -8.33
C LEU A 40 -3.66 7.30 -7.69
N ARG A 41 -3.40 6.03 -7.39
CA ARG A 41 -2.12 5.57 -6.85
C ARG A 41 -0.96 5.88 -7.80
N ASN A 42 -1.11 5.58 -9.09
CA ASN A 42 -0.07 5.83 -10.09
C ASN A 42 0.18 7.33 -10.29
N ASP A 43 -0.86 8.16 -10.30
CA ASP A 43 -0.74 9.62 -10.36
C ASP A 43 0.02 10.19 -9.16
N ILE A 44 -0.28 9.70 -7.95
CA ILE A 44 0.41 10.11 -6.72
C ILE A 44 1.88 9.69 -6.71
N MET A 45 2.18 8.52 -7.27
CA MET A 45 3.55 8.00 -7.36
C MET A 45 4.35 8.64 -8.50
N SER A 46 3.70 9.37 -9.40
CA SER A 46 4.35 10.04 -10.53
C SER A 46 5.30 11.16 -10.07
N PRO A 47 6.34 11.48 -10.86
CA PRO A 47 7.22 12.61 -10.57
C PRO A 47 6.46 13.94 -10.41
N LYS A 48 5.40 14.15 -11.20
CA LYS A 48 4.57 15.36 -11.18
C LYS A 48 3.99 15.63 -9.81
N THR A 49 3.51 14.61 -9.10
CA THR A 49 2.97 14.80 -7.75
C THR A 49 4.04 15.23 -6.74
N ARG A 50 5.32 14.93 -6.98
CA ARG A 50 6.41 15.37 -6.09
C ARG A 50 6.67 16.88 -6.16
N GLU A 51 6.29 17.51 -7.27
CA GLU A 51 6.44 18.95 -7.51
C GLU A 51 5.27 19.76 -6.92
N LEU A 52 4.16 19.10 -6.59
CA LEU A 52 2.97 19.78 -6.07
C LEU A 52 3.18 20.34 -4.64
N PRO A 53 2.47 21.43 -4.30
CA PRO A 53 2.41 21.94 -2.94
C PRO A 53 2.04 20.84 -1.93
N PRO A 54 2.57 20.91 -0.68
CA PRO A 54 2.29 19.91 0.35
C PRO A 54 0.80 19.65 0.61
N GLU A 55 -0.04 20.67 0.52
CA GLU A 55 -1.48 20.54 0.75
C GLU A 55 -2.19 19.81 -0.39
N GLU A 56 -1.88 20.13 -1.65
CA GLU A 56 -2.43 19.41 -2.80
C GLU A 56 -2.01 17.93 -2.82
N ARG A 57 -0.77 17.65 -2.42
CA ARG A 57 -0.31 16.26 -2.25
C ARG A 57 -1.16 15.53 -1.21
N ARG A 58 -1.42 16.17 -0.06
CA ARG A 58 -2.24 15.59 1.01
C ARG A 58 -3.66 15.31 0.53
N GLU A 59 -4.28 16.25 -0.16
CA GLU A 59 -5.63 16.07 -0.70
C GLU A 59 -5.69 14.87 -1.64
N LYS A 60 -4.69 14.69 -2.51
CA LYS A 60 -4.60 13.50 -3.36
C LYS A 60 -4.49 12.21 -2.54
N PHE A 61 -3.65 12.19 -1.50
CA PHE A 61 -3.52 11.02 -0.61
C PHE A 61 -4.81 10.72 0.16
N GLU A 62 -5.51 11.74 0.65
CA GLU A 62 -6.80 11.60 1.32
C GLU A 62 -7.86 11.04 0.36
N LYS A 63 -7.93 11.58 -0.86
CA LYS A 63 -8.82 11.05 -1.91
C LYS A 63 -8.53 9.59 -2.22
N LEU A 64 -7.26 9.22 -2.39
CA LEU A 64 -6.87 7.82 -2.59
C LEU A 64 -7.35 6.96 -1.42
N ARG A 65 -7.15 7.40 -0.18
CA ARG A 65 -7.57 6.67 1.02
C ARG A 65 -9.09 6.48 1.04
N THR A 66 -9.85 7.54 0.80
CA THR A 66 -11.32 7.48 0.81
C THR A 66 -11.86 6.56 -0.28
N GLU A 67 -11.33 6.63 -1.51
CA GLU A 67 -11.73 5.72 -2.59
C GLU A 67 -11.32 4.27 -2.31
N PHE A 68 -10.16 4.06 -1.70
CA PHE A 68 -9.71 2.74 -1.27
C PHE A 68 -10.63 2.13 -0.20
N GLU A 69 -11.06 2.92 0.79
CA GLU A 69 -11.95 2.46 1.88
C GLU A 69 -13.35 2.06 1.39
N LYS A 70 -13.80 2.59 0.24
CA LYS A 70 -15.06 2.19 -0.41
C LYS A 70 -15.00 0.82 -1.09
N LEU A 71 -13.80 0.31 -1.39
CA LEU A 71 -13.66 -0.98 -2.06
C LEU A 71 -14.09 -2.12 -1.12
N PRO A 72 -14.66 -3.23 -1.65
CA PRO A 72 -14.85 -4.44 -0.87
C PRO A 72 -13.54 -4.94 -0.23
N LYS A 73 -13.60 -5.48 1.00
CA LYS A 73 -12.41 -5.95 1.75
C LYS A 73 -11.53 -6.93 0.95
N THR A 74 -12.12 -7.77 0.10
CA THR A 74 -11.40 -8.69 -0.78
C THR A 74 -10.50 -7.95 -1.77
N ASN A 75 -11.00 -6.87 -2.35
CA ASN A 75 -10.28 -6.07 -3.34
C ASN A 75 -9.24 -5.18 -2.67
N GLN A 76 -9.54 -4.68 -1.46
CA GLN A 76 -8.55 -3.98 -0.64
C GLN A 76 -7.34 -4.90 -0.39
N LYS A 77 -7.58 -6.14 0.05
CA LYS A 77 -6.53 -7.13 0.30
C LYS A 77 -5.72 -7.46 -0.96
N GLU A 78 -6.38 -7.60 -2.10
CA GLU A 78 -5.71 -7.81 -3.39
C GLU A 78 -4.82 -6.63 -3.79
N LEU A 79 -5.29 -5.39 -3.64
CA LEU A 79 -4.48 -4.22 -3.92
C LEU A 79 -3.30 -4.08 -2.94
N TRP A 80 -3.49 -4.46 -1.68
CA TRP A 80 -2.40 -4.54 -0.68
C TRP A 80 -1.33 -5.57 -1.06
N SER A 81 -1.71 -6.73 -1.61
CA SER A 81 -0.74 -7.73 -2.05
C SER A 81 0.07 -7.30 -3.27
N ARG A 82 -0.49 -6.42 -4.11
CA ARG A 82 0.19 -5.76 -5.25
C ARG A 82 1.08 -4.57 -4.83
N ASN A 83 1.52 -4.51 -3.58
CA ASN A 83 2.44 -3.47 -3.11
C ASN A 83 3.88 -3.80 -3.60
N PRO A 84 4.58 -2.90 -4.32
CA PRO A 84 5.98 -3.09 -4.71
C PRO A 84 6.90 -3.44 -3.56
N PHE A 85 6.60 -2.93 -2.36
CA PHE A 85 7.36 -3.28 -1.16
C PHE A 85 7.12 -4.73 -0.71
N GLN A 86 5.89 -5.23 -0.84
CA GLN A 86 5.61 -6.64 -0.61
C GLN A 86 6.35 -7.51 -1.63
N GLN A 87 6.31 -7.13 -2.92
CA GLN A 87 6.99 -7.84 -3.99
C GLN A 87 8.52 -7.85 -3.81
N SER A 88 9.11 -6.77 -3.28
CA SER A 88 10.54 -6.72 -2.99
C SER A 88 10.93 -7.70 -1.87
N ILE A 89 10.08 -7.84 -0.86
CA ILE A 89 10.29 -8.81 0.22
C ILE A 89 10.12 -10.24 -0.30
N ASP A 90 9.08 -10.51 -1.08
CA ASP A 90 8.90 -11.85 -1.65
C ASP A 90 10.11 -12.24 -2.52
N ARG A 91 10.58 -11.33 -3.36
CA ARG A 91 11.80 -11.52 -4.15
C ARG A 91 13.01 -11.82 -3.28
N TYR A 92 13.19 -11.12 -2.15
CA TYR A 92 14.29 -11.38 -1.22
C TYR A 92 14.32 -12.83 -0.71
N PHE A 93 13.15 -13.40 -0.42
CA PHE A 93 13.06 -14.80 0.03
C PHE A 93 13.29 -15.82 -1.09
N ASP A 94 13.12 -15.41 -2.35
CA ASP A 94 13.39 -16.26 -3.52
C ASP A 94 14.86 -16.19 -3.98
N LEU A 95 15.67 -15.27 -3.43
CA LEU A 95 17.10 -15.17 -3.76
C LEU A 95 17.92 -16.29 -3.11
N PRO A 96 18.99 -16.77 -3.78
CA PRO A 96 20.02 -17.59 -3.15
C PRO A 96 20.62 -16.90 -1.92
N GLU A 97 21.06 -17.67 -0.92
CA GLU A 97 21.61 -17.13 0.33
C GLU A 97 22.79 -16.17 0.10
N GLU A 98 23.62 -16.48 -0.90
CA GLU A 98 24.78 -15.66 -1.30
C GLU A 98 24.38 -14.27 -1.84
N GLU A 99 23.23 -14.17 -2.50
CA GLU A 99 22.74 -12.93 -3.09
C GLU A 99 21.94 -12.06 -2.11
N LYS A 100 21.42 -12.66 -1.02
CA LYS A 100 20.66 -11.94 0.00
C LYS A 100 21.47 -10.83 0.64
N THR A 101 22.74 -11.06 0.94
CA THR A 101 23.61 -10.05 1.53
C THR A 101 23.77 -8.84 0.61
N ALA A 102 24.05 -9.06 -0.67
CA ALA A 102 24.17 -7.98 -1.65
C ALA A 102 22.84 -7.20 -1.84
N TYR A 103 21.72 -7.91 -1.76
CA TYR A 103 20.39 -7.31 -1.81
C TYR A 103 20.11 -6.40 -0.60
N LEU A 104 20.40 -6.89 0.61
CA LEU A 104 20.27 -6.11 1.85
C LEU A 104 21.19 -4.89 1.81
N ASP A 105 22.44 -5.05 1.36
CA ASP A 105 23.41 -3.96 1.24
C ASP A 105 22.90 -2.85 0.34
N ARG A 106 22.39 -3.19 -0.85
CA ARG A 106 21.80 -2.22 -1.77
C ARG A 106 20.65 -1.45 -1.14
N MET A 107 19.73 -2.13 -0.45
CA MET A 107 18.61 -1.46 0.21
C MET A 107 19.04 -0.61 1.39
N ILE A 108 20.04 -1.04 2.15
CA ILE A 108 20.64 -0.23 3.22
C ILE A 108 21.24 1.04 2.62
N ASP A 109 22.00 0.94 1.54
CA ASP A 109 22.66 2.08 0.90
C ASP A 109 21.64 3.07 0.33
N GLU A 110 20.61 2.57 -0.37
CA GLU A 110 19.50 3.39 -0.85
C GLU A 110 18.75 4.07 0.31
N GLY A 111 18.54 3.34 1.40
CA GLY A 111 17.90 3.85 2.61
C GLY A 111 18.70 4.96 3.28
N GLU A 112 20.00 4.76 3.47
CA GLU A 112 20.91 5.76 4.03
C GLU A 112 21.00 7.01 3.15
N LYS A 113 21.08 6.84 1.82
CA LYS A 113 21.07 7.96 0.87
C LYS A 113 19.79 8.78 1.00
N ARG A 114 18.63 8.14 0.92
CA ARG A 114 17.33 8.83 1.06
C ARG A 114 17.19 9.51 2.42
N PHE A 115 17.67 8.87 3.47
CA PHE A 115 17.61 9.42 4.81
C PHE A 115 18.52 10.63 4.99
N LYS A 116 19.73 10.60 4.41
CA LYS A 116 20.63 11.75 4.37
C LYS A 116 20.00 12.92 3.62
N GLU A 117 19.48 12.69 2.42
CA GLU A 117 18.76 13.71 1.63
C GLU A 117 17.57 14.29 2.41
N PHE A 118 16.82 13.43 3.12
CA PHE A 118 15.73 13.87 3.98
C PHE A 118 16.22 14.74 5.14
N ARG A 119 17.29 14.36 5.83
CA ARG A 119 17.89 15.14 6.93
C ARG A 119 18.37 16.50 6.45
N GLU A 120 19.06 16.55 5.30
CA GLU A 120 19.53 17.79 4.69
C GLU A 120 18.36 18.71 4.33
N ARG A 121 17.31 18.16 3.71
CA ARG A 121 16.09 18.91 3.40
C ARG A 121 15.36 19.39 4.65
N ALA A 122 15.27 18.56 5.68
CA ALA A 122 14.65 18.92 6.95
C ALA A 122 15.43 20.04 7.66
N ALA A 123 16.77 19.99 7.65
CA ALA A 123 17.62 21.04 8.19
C ALA A 123 17.46 22.36 7.42
N LYS A 124 17.43 22.31 6.09
CA LYS A 124 17.16 23.48 5.23
C LYS A 124 15.79 24.09 5.51
N ASN A 125 14.74 23.26 5.56
CA ASN A 125 13.39 23.72 5.89
C ASN A 125 13.33 24.38 7.28
N LYS A 126 14.02 23.81 8.28
CA LYS A 126 14.11 24.39 9.63
C LYS A 126 14.81 25.76 9.61
N ALA A 127 15.89 25.91 8.85
CA ALA A 127 16.60 27.18 8.70
C ALA A 127 15.74 28.25 7.99
N GLU A 128 14.89 27.83 7.06
CA GLU A 128 13.93 28.70 6.34
C GLU A 128 12.63 28.96 7.13
N GLY A 129 12.54 28.54 8.40
CA GLY A 129 11.33 28.71 9.23
C GLY A 129 10.12 27.88 8.79
N LYS A 130 10.30 26.93 7.86
CA LYS A 130 9.24 26.05 7.37
C LYS A 130 9.01 24.91 8.36
N ARG A 131 7.74 24.55 8.58
CA ARG A 131 7.35 23.47 9.50
C ARG A 131 8.04 22.16 9.13
N PRO A 132 8.53 21.37 10.11
CA PRO A 132 9.12 20.07 9.84
C PRO A 132 8.11 19.15 9.13
N GLN A 133 8.41 18.75 7.90
CA GLN A 133 7.69 17.66 7.25
C GLN A 133 8.26 16.36 7.79
N GLY A 134 7.40 15.50 8.35
CA GLY A 134 7.83 14.20 8.86
C GLY A 134 8.44 13.32 7.77
N PRO A 135 9.14 12.24 8.16
CA PRO A 135 9.75 11.32 7.22
C PRO A 135 8.71 10.78 6.22
N PRO A 136 9.02 10.80 4.91
CA PRO A 136 8.14 10.22 3.91
C PRO A 136 8.07 8.70 4.10
N GLY A 137 6.86 8.17 4.30
CA GLY A 137 6.62 6.72 4.32
C GLY A 137 5.80 6.20 5.50
N GLY A 138 5.57 7.01 6.53
CA GLY A 138 4.66 6.64 7.63
C GLY A 138 3.19 6.95 7.28
N PRO A 139 2.22 6.12 7.69
CA PRO A 139 0.78 6.35 7.48
C PRO A 139 0.25 7.64 8.11
N PHE A 140 1.05 8.30 8.95
CA PHE A 140 0.67 9.52 9.68
C PHE A 140 1.46 10.76 9.26
N GLY A 141 2.33 10.68 8.25
CA GLY A 141 2.88 11.86 7.54
C GLY A 141 3.43 12.99 8.42
N GLY A 142 4.06 12.69 9.56
CA GLY A 142 4.59 13.69 10.48
C GLY A 142 3.63 14.29 11.50
N ARG A 143 2.36 13.84 11.57
CA ARG A 143 1.43 14.14 12.66
C ARG A 143 1.66 13.16 13.82
N GLN A 144 1.60 13.65 15.06
CA GLN A 144 1.51 12.77 16.23
C GLN A 144 0.12 12.12 16.25
N ALA A 145 0.01 10.93 15.67
CA ALA A 145 -1.21 10.14 15.75
C ALA A 145 -1.51 9.76 17.21
N THR A 146 -2.78 9.75 17.61
CA THR A 146 -3.19 9.30 18.95
C THR A 146 -2.89 7.81 19.15
N GLY A 147 -2.87 7.34 20.39
CA GLY A 147 -2.67 5.90 20.69
C GLY A 147 -3.69 5.01 19.98
N GLU A 148 -4.95 5.46 19.94
CA GLU A 148 -6.06 4.80 19.28
C GLU A 148 -5.88 4.75 17.75
N GLN A 149 -5.57 5.87 17.10
CA GLN A 149 -5.31 5.92 15.66
C GLN A 149 -4.19 4.97 15.22
N ARG A 150 -3.13 4.87 16.05
CA ARG A 150 -2.04 3.90 15.81
C ARG A 150 -2.53 2.46 15.95
N ASN A 151 -3.43 2.20 16.90
CA ASN A 151 -3.99 0.87 17.10
C ASN A 151 -4.91 0.46 15.96
N GLU A 152 -5.81 1.34 15.51
CA GLU A 152 -6.66 1.12 14.33
C GLU A 152 -5.83 0.86 13.08
N TRP A 153 -4.76 1.63 12.86
CA TRP A 153 -3.87 1.39 11.73
C TRP A 153 -3.20 0.01 11.83
N ARG A 154 -2.73 -0.38 13.01
CA ARG A 154 -2.19 -1.73 13.24
C ARG A 154 -3.24 -2.81 12.96
N GLN A 155 -4.47 -2.64 13.41
CA GLN A 155 -5.57 -3.57 13.12
C GLN A 155 -5.85 -3.65 11.61
N LYS A 156 -5.93 -2.51 10.92
CA LYS A 156 -6.09 -2.47 9.44
C LYS A 156 -4.94 -3.19 8.72
N MET A 157 -3.71 -3.07 9.20
CA MET A 157 -2.56 -3.81 8.65
C MET A 157 -2.70 -5.32 8.87
N LEU A 158 -3.19 -5.74 10.04
CA LEU A 158 -3.43 -7.15 10.34
C LEU A 158 -4.56 -7.71 9.47
N ASP A 159 -5.68 -7.01 9.35
CA ASP A 159 -6.83 -7.44 8.55
C ASP A 159 -6.48 -7.62 7.06
N ASN A 160 -5.56 -6.81 6.55
CA ASN A 160 -5.15 -6.80 5.15
C ASN A 160 -3.91 -7.65 4.83
N SER A 161 -3.30 -8.32 5.82
CA SER A 161 -2.11 -9.17 5.63
C SER A 161 -2.33 -10.61 6.10
N SER A 162 -1.69 -11.58 5.44
CA SER A 162 -1.69 -12.98 5.89
C SER A 162 -0.64 -13.23 6.98
N PRO A 163 -0.80 -14.29 7.81
CA PRO A 163 0.23 -14.69 8.77
C PRO A 163 1.61 -14.91 8.13
N GLN A 164 1.66 -15.53 6.95
CA GLN A 164 2.90 -15.78 6.22
C GLN A 164 3.56 -14.49 5.74
N GLN A 165 2.77 -13.53 5.24
CA GLN A 165 3.29 -12.20 4.87
C GLN A 165 3.91 -11.52 6.09
N ARG A 166 3.21 -11.51 7.24
CA ARG A 166 3.71 -10.91 8.48
C ARG A 166 5.02 -11.56 8.94
N ALA A 167 5.13 -12.89 8.86
CA ALA A 167 6.36 -13.60 9.20
C ALA A 167 7.53 -13.19 8.27
N LYS A 168 7.28 -13.11 6.95
CA LYS A 168 8.27 -12.61 5.99
C LYS A 168 8.71 -11.18 6.30
N PHE A 169 7.78 -10.28 6.60
CA PHE A 169 8.12 -8.90 7.03
C PHE A 169 9.01 -8.90 8.28
N THR A 170 8.61 -9.63 9.33
CA THR A 170 9.39 -9.68 10.58
C THR A 170 10.81 -10.16 10.32
N LYS A 171 10.95 -11.29 9.63
CA LYS A 171 12.26 -11.87 9.32
C LYS A 171 13.12 -10.94 8.45
N PHE A 172 12.52 -10.37 7.41
CA PHE A 172 13.20 -9.39 6.55
C PHE A 172 13.74 -8.17 7.32
N PHE A 173 12.93 -7.59 8.21
CA PHE A 173 13.37 -6.45 9.02
C PHE A 173 14.41 -6.82 10.08
N GLU A 174 14.38 -8.07 10.57
CA GLU A 174 15.43 -8.63 11.42
C GLU A 174 16.75 -8.75 10.64
N ASP A 175 16.73 -9.34 9.45
CA ASP A 175 17.92 -9.53 8.61
C ASP A 175 18.52 -8.18 8.18
N MET A 176 17.68 -7.21 7.81
CA MET A 176 18.10 -5.83 7.56
C MET A 176 18.78 -5.19 8.77
N ARG A 177 18.27 -5.44 9.98
CA ARG A 177 18.84 -4.90 11.23
C ARG A 177 20.18 -5.54 11.54
N ASN A 178 20.27 -6.85 11.45
CA ASN A 178 21.49 -7.61 11.67
C ASN A 178 22.58 -7.16 10.69
N ARG A 179 22.24 -7.08 9.40
CA ARG A 179 23.19 -6.64 8.37
C ARG A 179 23.70 -5.21 8.60
N ARG A 180 22.85 -4.31 9.09
CA ARG A 180 23.30 -2.96 9.47
C ARG A 180 24.28 -2.99 10.65
N GLN A 181 24.01 -3.82 11.65
CA GLN A 181 24.89 -3.97 12.82
C GLN A 181 26.26 -4.52 12.40
N GLU A 182 26.30 -5.53 11.53
CA GLU A 182 27.54 -6.05 10.94
C GLU A 182 28.35 -4.96 10.22
N ARG A 183 27.65 -4.01 9.57
CA ARG A 183 28.25 -2.87 8.89
C ARG A 183 28.59 -1.70 9.82
N GLY A 184 28.38 -1.83 11.13
CA GLY A 184 28.61 -0.76 12.11
C GLY A 184 27.65 0.44 11.96
N LEU A 185 26.53 0.26 11.26
CA LEU A 185 25.53 1.30 11.07
C LEU A 185 24.56 1.35 12.26
N PRO A 186 24.07 2.54 12.66
CA PRO A 186 23.07 2.63 13.71
C PRO A 186 21.76 1.92 13.30
N PRO A 187 20.94 1.48 14.26
CA PRO A 187 19.60 1.00 13.98
C PRO A 187 18.79 2.01 13.16
N PHE A 188 17.82 1.53 12.39
CA PHE A 188 16.95 2.42 11.66
C PHE A 188 16.26 3.40 12.63
N PRO A 189 16.09 4.68 12.23
CA PRO A 189 15.48 5.69 13.10
C PRO A 189 14.01 5.39 13.44
N TRP A 190 13.36 4.52 12.67
CA TRP A 190 11.99 4.04 12.86
C TRP A 190 11.89 2.72 13.64
N SER A 191 13.01 2.12 14.04
CA SER A 191 13.04 0.87 14.82
C SER A 191 13.26 1.12 16.32
N ARG A 192 12.88 2.30 16.82
CA ARG A 192 12.91 2.66 18.24
C ARG A 192 11.56 2.38 18.89
#